data_AF-A0A4Y2SW14-F1
#
_entry.id   AF-A0A4Y2SW14-F1
#
_cell.length_a   1.000
_cell.length_b   1.000
_cell.length_c   1.000
_cell.angle_alpha   90.00
_cell.angle_beta   90.00
_cell.angle_gamma   90.00
#
_symmetry.space_group_name_H-M   'P 1'
#
loop_
_entity.id
_entity.type
_entity.pdbx_description
1 polymer ?
#
loop_
_entity_poly.entity_id
_entity_poly.type
_entity_poly.pdbx_seq_one_letter_code
_entity_poly.pdbx_strand_id
1 'polypeptide(L)'
;RYHFVRVYASSQICSILGDMMYSNRMNTVLGVPVKVQIEHCHAFDLPPLPDKMTKTLNLPNGSNCSMMPTMLHLRSIFLPSFKGEDLTIVAGLPHHFQWTAEKLKLLDCAL
;
A
#
# COMPACT_ATOMS: atom_id res chain seq x y z
N ARG A 1 17.24 5.06 4.63
CA ARG A 1 16.52 6.34 4.41
C ARG A 1 15.06 6.14 4.84
N TYR A 2 14.48 7.08 5.57
CA TYR A 2 13.08 7.02 6.03
C TYR A 2 12.11 6.87 4.83
N HIS A 3 11.04 6.10 5.00
CA HIS A 3 9.95 5.90 4.03
C HIS A 3 10.35 5.38 2.62
N PHE A 4 11.53 4.77 2.47
CA PHE A 4 12.05 4.37 1.15
C PHE A 4 11.06 3.56 0.30
N VAL A 5 10.49 2.47 0.85
CA VAL A 5 9.56 1.59 0.13
C VAL A 5 8.35 2.35 -0.41
N ARG A 6 7.78 3.22 0.44
CA ARG A 6 6.61 4.05 0.12
C ARG A 6 6.91 5.05 -1.00
N VAL A 7 8.01 5.78 -0.86
CA VAL A 7 8.46 6.77 -1.85
C VAL A 7 8.82 6.10 -3.17
N TYR A 8 9.56 5.00 -3.12
CA TYR A 8 9.96 4.25 -4.31
C TYR A 8 8.73 3.74 -5.07
N ALA A 9 7.80 3.07 -4.38
CA ALA A 9 6.57 2.57 -4.99
C ALA A 9 5.75 3.70 -5.65
N SER A 10 5.58 4.84 -4.97
CA SER A 10 4.89 6.01 -5.55
C SER A 10 5.59 6.56 -6.81
N SER A 11 6.92 6.49 -6.86
CA SER A 11 7.70 6.98 -8.01
C SER A 11 7.56 6.09 -9.24
N GLN A 12 7.18 4.82 -9.03
CA GLN A 12 6.89 3.83 -10.07
C GLN A 12 5.41 3.80 -10.47
N ILE A 13 4.60 4.79 -10.04
CA ILE A 13 3.15 4.84 -10.33
C ILE A 13 2.40 3.64 -9.70
N CYS A 14 2.92 3.12 -8.59
CA CYS A 14 2.36 2.01 -7.82
C CYS A 14 2.22 2.43 -6.36
N SER A 15 1.23 3.26 -6.03
CA SER A 15 1.03 3.69 -4.64
C SER A 15 0.62 2.51 -3.74
N ILE A 16 1.15 2.48 -2.52
CA ILE A 16 0.71 1.51 -1.51
C ILE A 16 -0.70 1.89 -1.04
N LEU A 17 -1.60 0.90 -1.01
CA LEU A 17 -2.96 1.11 -0.53
C LEU A 17 -2.96 1.66 0.90
N GLY A 18 -3.64 2.78 1.12
CA GLY A 18 -3.73 3.42 2.45
C GLY A 18 -2.52 4.30 2.77
N ASP A 19 -1.62 4.54 1.82
CA ASP A 19 -0.54 5.50 1.99
C ASP A 19 -1.04 6.94 1.75
N MET A 20 -1.40 7.63 2.83
CA MET A 20 -1.89 9.02 2.73
C MET A 20 -0.81 10.01 2.29
N MET A 21 0.48 9.75 2.59
CA MET A 21 1.52 10.76 2.39
C MET A 21 2.04 10.83 0.95
N TYR A 22 2.04 9.70 0.24
CA TYR A 22 2.72 9.58 -1.05
C TYR A 22 1.81 9.12 -2.21
N SER A 23 0.56 8.73 -1.95
CA SER A 23 -0.35 8.27 -3.02
C SER A 23 -0.78 9.39 -3.98
N ASN A 24 -0.77 10.63 -3.53
CA ASN A 24 -1.07 11.82 -4.34
C ASN A 24 -0.03 12.13 -5.44
N ARG A 25 1.10 11.41 -5.46
CA ARG A 25 2.16 11.55 -6.48
C ARG A 25 1.82 10.86 -7.80
N MET A 26 0.68 10.18 -7.85
CA MET A 26 0.08 9.68 -9.06
C MET A 26 -1.36 10.16 -9.18
N ASN A 27 -1.83 10.29 -10.41
CA ASN A 27 -3.23 10.54 -10.71
C ASN A 27 -3.65 9.66 -11.90
N THR A 28 -4.93 9.61 -12.23
CA THR A 28 -5.43 8.91 -13.41
C THR A 28 -6.05 9.92 -14.37
N VAL A 29 -5.48 10.04 -15.57
CA VAL A 29 -5.99 10.91 -16.64
C VAL A 29 -6.49 10.03 -17.77
N LEU A 30 -7.77 10.12 -18.10
CA LEU A 30 -8.41 9.29 -19.14
C LEU A 30 -8.17 7.78 -18.95
N GLY A 31 -8.21 7.32 -17.70
CA GLY A 31 -7.96 5.91 -17.36
C GLY A 31 -6.49 5.49 -17.36
N VAL A 32 -5.57 6.38 -17.69
CA VAL A 32 -4.12 6.13 -17.68
C VAL A 32 -3.50 6.70 -16.41
N PRO A 33 -2.76 5.90 -15.63
CA PRO A 33 -2.09 6.39 -14.45
C PRO A 33 -0.86 7.24 -14.86
N VAL A 34 -0.77 8.45 -14.31
CA VAL A 34 0.26 9.44 -14.63
C VAL A 34 0.95 9.91 -13.36
N LYS A 35 2.23 10.27 -13.47
CA LYS A 35 2.99 10.84 -12.37
C LYS A 35 2.66 12.33 -12.22
N VAL A 36 2.44 12.75 -10.97
CA VAL A 36 2.25 14.16 -10.61
C VAL A 36 3.60 14.73 -10.17
N GLN A 37 3.90 15.96 -10.59
CA GLN A 37 5.08 16.67 -10.10
C GLN A 37 4.95 16.94 -8.60
N ILE A 38 6.05 16.76 -7.86
CA ILE A 38 6.05 16.81 -6.39
C ILE A 38 5.56 18.17 -5.87
N GLU A 39 5.85 19.25 -6.58
CA GLU A 39 5.43 20.63 -6.26
C GLU A 39 3.90 20.80 -6.22
N HIS A 40 3.17 19.92 -6.91
CA HIS A 40 1.70 19.94 -6.99
C HIS A 40 1.04 18.86 -6.11
N CYS A 41 1.80 18.22 -5.21
CA CYS A 41 1.31 17.13 -4.36
C CYS A 41 1.04 17.62 -2.92
N HIS A 42 -0.23 17.68 -2.48
CA HIS A 42 -0.59 17.98 -1.07
C HIS A 42 -0.83 16.71 -0.26
N ALA A 43 -0.15 16.55 0.87
CA ALA A 43 -0.13 15.31 1.67
C ALA A 43 -1.48 14.79 2.20
N PHE A 44 -2.58 15.52 1.98
CA PHE A 44 -3.94 15.15 2.40
C PHE A 44 -4.92 14.99 1.22
N ASP A 45 -4.49 15.24 -0.01
CA ASP A 45 -5.28 15.02 -1.22
C ASP A 45 -5.15 13.55 -1.62
N LEU A 46 -5.86 12.67 -0.91
CA LEU A 46 -5.93 11.28 -1.31
C LEU A 46 -6.79 11.16 -2.57
N PRO A 47 -6.24 10.62 -3.68
CA PRO A 47 -7.06 10.30 -4.82
C PRO A 47 -8.10 9.24 -4.40
N PRO A 48 -9.34 9.32 -4.94
CA PRO A 48 -10.32 8.30 -4.68
C PRO A 48 -9.81 6.94 -5.20
N LEU A 49 -10.13 5.88 -4.48
CA LEU A 49 -9.86 4.53 -4.98
C LEU A 49 -10.73 4.26 -6.22
N PRO A 50 -10.27 3.39 -7.15
CA PRO A 50 -11.10 2.97 -8.28
C PRO A 50 -12.44 2.39 -7.82
N ASP A 51 -13.52 2.67 -8.56
CA ASP A 51 -14.89 2.24 -8.21
C ASP A 51 -15.02 0.73 -7.98
N LYS A 52 -14.26 -0.07 -8.73
CA LYS A 52 -14.24 -1.53 -8.56
C LYS A 52 -13.72 -1.90 -7.17
N MET A 53 -12.67 -1.21 -6.70
CA MET A 53 -12.06 -1.45 -5.40
C MET A 53 -12.96 -0.96 -4.27
N THR A 54 -13.53 0.24 -4.37
CA THR A 54 -14.46 0.77 -3.36
C THR A 54 -15.68 -0.14 -3.19
N LYS A 55 -16.27 -0.62 -4.28
CA LYS A 55 -17.37 -1.60 -4.25
C LYS A 55 -16.95 -2.93 -3.63
N THR A 56 -15.77 -3.45 -3.99
CA THR A 56 -15.27 -4.73 -3.48
C THR A 56 -14.97 -4.69 -1.98
N LEU A 57 -14.43 -3.56 -1.50
CA LEU A 57 -14.12 -3.31 -0.09
C LEU A 57 -15.32 -2.76 0.70
N ASN A 58 -16.48 -2.56 0.04
CA ASN A 58 -17.69 -2.01 0.62
C ASN A 58 -17.46 -0.66 1.33
N LEU A 59 -16.67 0.21 0.71
CA LEU A 59 -16.34 1.55 1.23
C LEU A 59 -17.45 2.54 0.87
N PRO A 60 -17.74 3.55 1.73
CA PRO A 60 -18.75 4.56 1.44
C PRO A 60 -18.43 5.32 0.15
N ASN A 61 -19.44 5.63 -0.66
CA ASN A 61 -19.25 6.39 -1.91
C ASN A 61 -18.65 7.78 -1.61
N GLY A 62 -17.62 8.16 -2.38
CA GLY A 62 -16.94 9.45 -2.19
C GLY A 62 -16.11 9.55 -0.91
N SER A 63 -15.94 8.47 -0.14
CA SER A 63 -15.09 8.49 1.05
C SER A 63 -13.62 8.60 0.67
N ASN A 64 -12.96 9.63 1.18
CA ASN A 64 -11.52 9.63 1.27
C ASN A 64 -11.12 8.47 2.18
N CYS A 65 -10.24 7.59 1.71
CA CYS A 65 -9.82 6.41 2.47
C CYS A 65 -8.81 6.77 3.59
N SER A 66 -9.02 7.93 4.23
CA SER A 66 -8.16 8.51 5.26
C SER A 66 -8.04 7.63 6.51
N MET A 67 -9.06 6.81 6.79
CA MET A 67 -9.05 5.85 7.89
C MET A 67 -8.47 4.47 7.52
N MET A 68 -8.13 4.24 6.24
CA MET A 68 -7.59 2.96 5.81
C MET A 68 -6.13 2.84 6.24
N PRO A 69 -5.74 1.74 6.93
CA PRO A 69 -4.35 1.54 7.31
C PRO A 69 -3.48 1.36 6.06
N THR A 70 -2.24 1.83 6.12
CA THR A 70 -1.27 1.58 5.06
C THR A 70 -0.97 0.08 4.98
N MET A 71 -1.24 -0.53 3.83
CA MET A 71 -1.02 -1.95 3.56
C MET A 71 0.46 -2.24 3.28
N LEU A 72 1.33 -1.95 4.25
CA LEU A 72 2.76 -2.22 4.22
C LEU A 72 3.16 -2.96 5.50
N HIS A 73 3.61 -4.20 5.34
CA HIS A 73 3.95 -5.08 6.46
C HIS A 73 5.35 -5.68 6.28
N LEU A 74 6.19 -5.52 7.30
CA LEU A 74 7.50 -6.19 7.36
C LEU A 74 7.31 -7.63 7.81
N ARG A 75 7.18 -8.54 6.83
CA ARG A 75 6.89 -9.97 7.05
C ARG A 75 8.06 -10.73 7.67
N SER A 76 9.27 -10.50 7.19
CA SER A 76 10.43 -11.28 7.63
C SER A 76 11.71 -10.46 7.68
N ILE A 77 12.56 -10.80 8.64
CA ILE A 77 13.92 -10.28 8.75
C ILE A 77 14.87 -11.47 8.84
N PHE A 78 15.85 -11.49 7.95
CA PHE A 78 16.97 -12.43 8.00
C PHE A 78 18.14 -11.79 8.75
N LEU A 79 18.66 -12.51 9.74
CA LEU A 79 19.77 -12.10 10.60
C LEU A 79 20.88 -13.14 10.45
N PRO A 80 21.87 -12.91 9.57
CA PRO A 80 22.98 -13.85 9.40
C PRO A 80 23.85 -13.89 10.66
N SER A 81 24.28 -15.09 11.05
CA SER A 81 25.17 -15.33 12.18
C SER A 81 24.72 -14.70 13.52
N PHE A 82 23.42 -14.50 13.71
CA PHE A 82 22.86 -14.01 14.97
C PHE A 82 23.16 -15.00 16.10
N LYS A 83 24.05 -14.60 17.03
CA LYS A 83 24.59 -15.49 18.08
C LYS A 83 25.27 -16.74 17.53
N GLY A 84 25.88 -16.64 16.34
CA GLY A 84 26.61 -17.75 15.70
C GLY A 84 25.78 -18.62 14.77
N GLU A 85 24.48 -18.35 14.62
CA GLU A 85 23.58 -19.09 13.73
C GLU A 85 22.75 -18.15 12.86
N ASP A 86 22.35 -18.61 11.67
CA ASP A 86 21.44 -17.85 10.83
C ASP A 86 20.02 -17.91 11.38
N LEU A 87 19.40 -16.74 11.59
CA LEU A 87 18.06 -16.61 12.16
C LEU A 87 17.13 -15.87 11.19
N THR A 88 15.94 -16.43 10.95
CA THR A 88 14.85 -15.71 10.27
C THR A 88 13.70 -15.48 11.24
N ILE A 89 13.35 -14.22 11.45
CA ILE A 89 12.17 -13.82 12.23
C ILE A 89 11.03 -13.59 11.24
N VAL A 90 9.86 -14.21 11.47
CA VAL A 90 8.68 -14.08 10.61
C VAL A 90 7.49 -13.58 11.43
N ALA A 91 6.83 -12.52 10.97
CA ALA A 91 5.65 -11.95 11.58
C ALA A 91 4.37 -12.43 10.88
N GLY A 92 3.32 -12.77 11.63
CA GLY A 92 2.00 -13.06 11.09
C GLY A 92 1.42 -11.87 10.30
N LEU A 93 0.60 -12.15 9.29
CA LEU A 93 -0.03 -11.08 8.51
C LEU A 93 -1.09 -10.39 9.40
N PRO A 94 -1.11 -9.05 9.50
CA PRO A 94 -2.12 -8.35 10.28
C PRO A 94 -3.54 -8.62 9.75
N HIS A 95 -4.52 -8.74 10.64
CA HIS A 95 -5.91 -9.06 10.28
C HIS A 95 -6.50 -8.14 9.21
N HIS A 96 -6.28 -6.82 9.31
CA HIS A 96 -6.77 -5.86 8.32
C HIS A 96 -6.15 -6.08 6.93
N PHE A 97 -4.87 -6.46 6.89
CA PHE A 97 -4.16 -6.73 5.65
C PHE A 97 -4.71 -8.00 5.01
N GLN A 98 -4.83 -9.08 5.80
CA GLN A 98 -5.38 -10.35 5.36
C GLN A 98 -6.78 -10.18 4.79
N TRP A 99 -7.69 -9.56 5.56
CA TRP A 99 -9.07 -9.30 5.11
C TRP A 99 -9.11 -8.52 3.80
N THR A 100 -8.29 -7.48 3.66
CA THR A 100 -8.24 -6.66 2.44
C THR A 100 -7.75 -7.47 1.25
N ALA A 101 -6.69 -8.25 1.43
CA ALA A 101 -6.11 -9.08 0.38
C ALA A 101 -7.07 -10.19 -0.07
N GLU A 102 -7.82 -10.80 0.86
CA GLU A 102 -8.87 -11.78 0.56
C GLU A 102 -10.02 -11.15 -0.23
N LYS A 103 -10.52 -9.98 0.19
CA LYS A 103 -11.59 -9.26 -0.53
C LYS A 103 -11.19 -8.89 -1.95
N LEU A 104 -9.94 -8.47 -2.13
CA LEU A 104 -9.39 -8.13 -3.43
C LEU A 104 -8.93 -9.35 -4.24
N LYS A 105 -9.06 -10.57 -3.71
CA LYS A 105 -8.63 -11.82 -4.33
C LYS A 105 -7.14 -11.79 -4.73
N LEU A 106 -6.31 -11.24 -3.85
CA LEU A 106 -4.85 -11.16 -4.05
C LEU A 106 -4.11 -12.35 -3.41
N LEU A 107 -4.79 -13.11 -2.57
CA LEU A 107 -4.28 -14.34 -1.99
C LEU A 107 -4.89 -15.50 -2.76
N ASP A 108 -4.19 -16.01 -3.76
CA ASP A 108 -4.43 -17.36 -4.26
C ASP A 108 -3.60 -18.34 -3.43
N CYS A 109 -4.21 -19.48 -3.07
CA CYS A 109 -3.58 -20.54 -2.27
C CYS A 109 -2.32 -21.11 -2.95
N ALA A 110 -1.16 -20.51 -2.69
CA ALA A 110 0.15 -21.14 -2.77
C ALA A 110 1.16 -20.21 -2.08
N LEU A 111 1.37 -20.46 -0.78
CA LEU A 111 2.64 -20.15 -0.13
C LEU A 111 3.63 -21.28 -0.44
#